data_AF-A0A2N9MY69-F1
#
_entry.id   AF-A0A2N9MY69-F1
#
_cell.length_a   1.000
_cell.length_b   1.000
_cell.length_c   1.000
_cell.angle_alpha   90.00
_cell.angle_beta   90.00
_cell.angle_gamma   90.00
#
_symmetry.space_group_name_H-M   'P 1'
#
loop_
_entity.id
_entity.type
_entity.pdbx_description
1 polymer ?
#
loop_
_entity_poly.entity_id
_entity_poly.type
_entity_poly.pdbx_seq_one_letter_code
_entity_poly.pdbx_strand_id
1 'polypeptide(L)'
;MNDMNDLIAVQKIAGWEKLKTLVLDSVSSPITKRVYNMALDEFLAWFQHAPRPGFTKATVSAWRVSLEDRKLGSSSIIIRMSAIRKLAAEAGGWCEKSE
;
A
#
# COMPACT_ATOMS: atom_id res chain seq x y z
N MET A 1 -11.89 19.00 -21.79
CA MET A 1 -10.99 19.82 -20.94
C MET A 1 -11.15 19.37 -19.49
N ASN A 2 -10.50 18.27 -19.13
CA ASN A 2 -10.34 17.86 -17.72
C ASN A 2 -8.90 17.39 -17.44
N ASP A 3 -7.98 17.81 -18.30
CA ASP A 3 -6.59 17.38 -18.44
C ASP A 3 -5.76 17.55 -17.15
N MET A 4 -6.16 18.46 -16.26
CA MET A 4 -5.46 18.70 -15.00
C MET A 4 -5.69 17.59 -13.97
N ASN A 5 -6.85 16.95 -13.96
CA ASN A 5 -7.14 15.86 -13.01
C ASN A 5 -6.47 14.55 -13.44
N ASP A 6 -6.41 14.31 -14.75
CA ASP A 6 -5.71 13.18 -15.36
C ASP A 6 -4.20 13.27 -15.12
N LEU A 7 -3.58 14.45 -15.27
CA LEU A 7 -2.15 14.63 -14.99
C LEU A 7 -1.79 14.39 -13.52
N ILE A 8 -2.62 14.84 -12.58
CA ILE A 8 -2.41 14.60 -11.14
C ILE A 8 -2.58 13.11 -10.81
N ALA A 9 -3.58 12.45 -11.40
CA ALA A 9 -3.79 11.01 -11.23
C ALA A 9 -2.60 10.21 -11.79
N VAL A 10 -2.12 10.54 -13.00
CA VAL A 10 -0.96 9.91 -13.64
C VAL A 10 0.31 10.10 -12.81
N GLN A 11 0.57 11.29 -12.27
CA GLN A 11 1.74 11.51 -11.40
C GLN A 11 1.65 10.72 -10.09
N LYS A 12 0.47 10.66 -9.45
CA LYS A 12 0.26 9.83 -8.25
C LYS A 12 0.47 8.35 -8.54
N ILE A 13 -0.02 7.86 -9.69
CA ILE A 13 0.17 6.47 -10.14
C ILE A 13 1.65 6.21 -10.48
N ALA A 14 2.34 7.13 -11.15
CA ALA A 14 3.76 6.98 -11.46
C ALA A 14 4.64 6.96 -10.20
N GLY A 15 4.30 7.75 -9.18
CA GLY A 15 4.94 7.69 -7.86
C GLY A 15 4.66 6.35 -7.17
N TRP A 16 3.42 5.86 -7.26
CA TRP A 16 3.02 4.56 -6.72
C TRP A 16 3.77 3.39 -7.35
N GLU A 17 3.83 3.30 -8.69
CA GLU A 17 4.50 2.19 -9.38
C GLU A 17 6.00 2.13 -9.06
N LYS A 18 6.65 3.29 -8.89
CA LYS A 18 8.04 3.35 -8.42
C LYS A 18 8.19 2.78 -7.00
N LEU A 19 7.35 3.21 -6.06
CA LEU A 19 7.37 2.69 -4.69
C LEU A 19 7.05 1.20 -4.63
N LYS A 20 6.06 0.76 -5.39
CA LYS A 20 5.68 -0.65 -5.53
C LYS A 20 6.87 -1.48 -6.02
N THR A 21 7.57 -1.01 -7.05
CA THR A 21 8.75 -1.70 -7.60
C THR A 21 9.85 -1.82 -6.54
N LEU A 22 10.13 -0.75 -5.80
CA LEU A 22 11.13 -0.74 -4.72
C LEU A 22 10.79 -1.76 -3.62
N VAL A 23 9.52 -1.79 -3.19
CA VAL A 23 9.03 -2.79 -2.22
C VAL A 23 9.17 -4.20 -2.76
N LEU A 24 8.80 -4.47 -4.01
CA LEU A 24 8.91 -5.81 -4.57
C LEU A 24 10.37 -6.23 -4.73
N ASP A 25 11.25 -5.34 -5.17
CA ASP A 25 12.68 -5.64 -5.35
C ASP A 25 13.36 -6.05 -4.04
N SER A 26 12.98 -5.40 -2.94
CA SER A 26 13.45 -5.74 -1.58
C SER A 26 12.92 -7.06 -1.01
N VAL A 27 12.10 -7.83 -1.75
CA VAL A 27 11.64 -9.17 -1.38
C VAL A 27 12.28 -10.22 -2.28
N SER A 28 13.12 -11.07 -1.68
CA SER A 28 13.87 -12.14 -2.38
C SER A 28 13.02 -13.35 -2.76
N SER A 29 12.02 -13.70 -1.95
CA SER A 29 11.15 -14.86 -2.24
C SER A 29 10.09 -14.54 -3.31
N PRO A 30 10.00 -15.30 -4.41
CA PRO A 30 9.04 -15.06 -5.48
C PRO A 30 7.58 -15.25 -5.03
N ILE A 31 7.33 -16.12 -4.04
CA ILE A 31 6.00 -16.33 -3.47
C ILE A 31 5.59 -15.10 -2.66
N THR A 32 6.47 -14.62 -1.79
CA THR A 32 6.22 -13.42 -0.98
C THR A 32 6.06 -12.19 -1.87
N LYS A 33 6.86 -12.06 -2.94
CA LYS A 33 6.74 -10.99 -3.94
C LYS A 33 5.35 -10.96 -4.58
N ARG A 34 4.78 -12.12 -4.95
CA ARG A 34 3.39 -12.20 -5.47
C ARG A 34 2.35 -11.74 -4.46
N VAL A 35 2.46 -12.19 -3.21
CA VAL A 35 1.50 -11.80 -2.16
C VAL A 35 1.61 -10.30 -1.84
N TYR A 36 2.83 -9.75 -1.82
CA TYR A 36 3.06 -8.32 -1.63
C TYR A 36 2.49 -7.52 -2.80
N ASN A 37 2.71 -7.96 -4.04
CA ASN A 37 2.13 -7.32 -5.21
C ASN A 37 0.60 -7.25 -5.11
N MET A 38 -0.05 -8.38 -4.79
CA MET A 38 -1.49 -8.44 -4.58
C MET A 38 -1.96 -7.51 -3.45
N ALA A 39 -1.26 -7.49 -2.31
CA ALA A 39 -1.59 -6.62 -1.19
C ALA A 39 -1.50 -5.12 -1.55
N LEU A 40 -0.49 -4.75 -2.33
CA LEU A 40 -0.27 -3.39 -2.82
C LEU A 40 -1.37 -2.99 -3.80
N ASP A 41 -1.72 -3.86 -4.75
CA ASP A 41 -2.79 -3.61 -5.73
C ASP A 41 -4.16 -3.43 -5.05
N GLU A 42 -4.49 -4.29 -4.08
CA GLU A 42 -5.72 -4.15 -3.29
C GLU A 42 -5.74 -2.84 -2.49
N PHE A 43 -4.61 -2.46 -1.90
CA PHE A 43 -4.50 -1.20 -1.16
C PHE A 43 -4.66 0.01 -2.08
N LEU A 44 -4.06 0.01 -3.28
CA LEU A 44 -4.21 1.10 -4.23
C LEU A 44 -5.68 1.28 -4.63
N ALA A 45 -6.36 0.19 -4.98
CA ALA A 45 -7.77 0.22 -5.33
C ALA A 45 -8.59 0.84 -4.18
N TRP A 46 -8.40 0.35 -2.96
CA TRP A 46 -9.05 0.90 -1.76
C TRP A 46 -8.69 2.36 -1.48
N PHE A 47 -7.43 2.74 -1.69
CA PHE A 47 -6.94 4.10 -1.43
C PHE A 47 -7.51 5.11 -2.43
N GLN A 48 -7.73 4.70 -3.69
CA GLN A 48 -8.37 5.52 -4.72
C GLN A 48 -9.86 5.75 -4.49
N HIS A 49 -10.54 4.85 -3.74
CA HIS A 49 -11.97 4.98 -3.45
C HIS A 49 -12.33 6.10 -2.46
N ALA A 50 -11.37 6.67 -1.73
CA ALA A 50 -11.65 7.73 -0.76
C ALA A 50 -10.70 8.93 -0.96
N PRO A 51 -11.20 10.18 -0.88
CA PRO A 51 -10.36 11.37 -0.87
C PRO A 51 -9.59 11.42 0.46
N ARG A 52 -8.41 10.78 0.49
CA ARG A 52 -7.53 10.75 1.66
C ARG A 52 -6.42 11.78 1.47
N PRO A 53 -6.03 12.51 2.54
CA PRO A 53 -4.99 13.54 2.46
C PRO A 53 -3.60 12.98 2.14
N GLY A 54 -3.41 11.66 2.23
CA GLY A 54 -2.17 11.00 1.87
C GLY A 54 -1.96 9.68 2.60
N PHE A 55 -0.73 9.19 2.53
CA PHE A 55 -0.30 7.95 3.16
C PHE A 55 0.15 8.22 4.62
N THR A 56 -0.76 8.04 5.58
CA THR A 56 -0.55 8.32 7.01
C THR A 56 -0.88 7.10 7.89
N LYS A 57 -0.54 7.12 9.19
CA LYS A 57 -0.94 6.06 10.15
C LYS A 57 -2.45 5.87 10.21
N ALA A 58 -3.24 6.93 10.05
CA ALA A 58 -4.69 6.85 9.96
C ALA A 58 -5.13 6.07 8.71
N THR A 59 -4.47 6.28 7.57
CA THR A 59 -4.71 5.49 6.35
C THR A 59 -4.38 4.01 6.56
N VAL A 60 -3.24 3.69 7.20
CA VAL A 60 -2.87 2.29 7.50
C VAL A 60 -3.84 1.63 8.48
N SER A 61 -4.29 2.36 9.49
CA SER A 61 -5.30 1.86 10.45
C SER A 61 -6.64 1.62 9.76
N ALA A 62 -7.12 2.55 8.93
CA ALA A 62 -8.35 2.37 8.17
C ALA A 62 -8.24 1.21 7.16
N TRP A 63 -7.06 0.97 6.60
CA TRP A 63 -6.82 -0.19 5.75
C TRP A 63 -6.97 -1.49 6.54
N ARG A 64 -6.38 -1.57 7.73
CA ARG A 64 -6.54 -2.74 8.61
C ARG A 64 -8.01 -3.04 8.91
N VAL A 65 -8.79 -2.02 9.26
CA VAL A 65 -10.23 -2.16 9.52
C VAL A 65 -10.95 -2.70 8.28
N SER A 66 -10.60 -2.22 7.08
CA SER A 66 -11.16 -2.74 5.83
C SER A 66 -10.82 -4.22 5.60
N LEU A 67 -9.63 -4.69 5.99
CA LEU A 67 -9.26 -6.10 5.90
C LEU A 67 -10.02 -6.98 6.91
N GLU A 68 -10.27 -6.46 8.10
CA GLU A 68 -11.07 -7.11 9.14
C GLU A 68 -12.54 -7.22 8.72
N ASP A 69 -13.10 -6.17 8.11
CA ASP A 69 -14.47 -6.15 7.56
C ASP A 69 -14.65 -7.15 6.41
N ARG A 70 -13.60 -7.34 5.59
CA ARG A 70 -13.54 -8.37 4.55
C ARG A 70 -13.45 -9.81 5.10
N LYS A 71 -13.44 -10.00 6.43
CA LYS A 71 -13.36 -11.30 7.13
C LYS A 71 -12.21 -12.18 6.64
N LEU A 72 -11.07 -11.57 6.32
CA LEU A 72 -9.88 -12.31 5.91
C LEU A 72 -9.27 -13.06 7.10
N GLY A 73 -8.69 -14.24 6.86
CA GLY A 73 -7.96 -14.97 7.89
C GLY A 73 -6.76 -14.18 8.43
N SER A 74 -6.42 -14.36 9.70
CA SER A 74 -5.39 -13.56 10.40
C SER A 74 -4.04 -13.50 9.66
N SER A 75 -3.56 -14.62 9.11
CA SER A 75 -2.31 -14.67 8.32
C SER A 75 -2.38 -13.78 7.07
N SER A 76 -3.56 -13.69 6.45
CA SER A 76 -3.84 -12.90 5.25
C SER A 76 -3.83 -11.39 5.56
N ILE A 77 -4.31 -11.01 6.75
CA ILE A 77 -4.26 -9.64 7.25
C ILE A 77 -2.82 -9.26 7.59
N ILE A 78 -2.09 -10.12 8.31
CA ILE A 78 -0.71 -9.86 8.72
C ILE A 78 0.20 -9.63 7.50
N ILE A 79 0.11 -10.49 6.47
CA ILE A 79 0.98 -10.37 5.30
C ILE A 79 0.68 -9.09 4.48
N ARG A 80 -0.60 -8.70 4.37
CA ARG A 80 -1.00 -7.42 3.75
C ARG A 80 -0.48 -6.23 4.54
N MET A 81 -0.64 -6.24 5.86
CA MET A 81 -0.12 -5.18 6.72
C MET A 81 1.41 -5.07 6.64
N SER A 82 2.13 -6.19 6.52
CA SER A 82 3.58 -6.19 6.33
C SER A 82 4.00 -5.56 5.00
N ALA A 83 3.27 -5.83 3.91
CA ALA A 83 3.52 -5.19 2.62
C ALA A 83 3.34 -3.65 2.71
N ILE A 84 2.28 -3.18 3.37
CA ILE A 84 2.03 -1.74 3.54
C ILE A 84 3.05 -1.08 4.48
N ARG A 85 3.46 -1.75 5.56
CA ARG A 85 4.54 -1.24 6.42
C ARG A 85 5.87 -1.10 5.66
N LYS A 86 6.17 -2.07 4.80
CA LYS A 86 7.38 -2.02 3.97
C LYS A 86 7.30 -0.88 2.96
N LEU A 87 6.16 -0.69 2.31
CA LEU A 87 5.89 0.49 1.47
C LEU A 87 6.09 1.81 2.24
N ALA A 88 5.61 1.89 3.48
CA ALA A 88 5.81 3.05 4.34
C ALA A 88 7.29 3.34 4.63
N ALA A 89 8.09 2.29 4.83
CA ALA A 89 9.53 2.43 5.03
C ALA A 89 10.22 2.97 3.77
N GLU A 90 9.90 2.41 2.60
CA GLU A 90 10.47 2.83 1.32
C GLU A 90 10.03 4.24 0.87
N ALA A 91 8.84 4.70 1.28
CA ALA A 91 8.29 6.00 0.90
C ALA A 91 8.86 7.20 1.69
N GLY A 92 9.89 7.01 2.53
CA GLY A 92 10.49 8.07 3.34
C GLY A 92 10.22 7.97 4.85
N GLY A 93 9.68 6.83 5.32
CA GLY A 93 9.81 6.38 6.70
C GLY A 93 8.58 6.59 7.59
N TRP A 94 7.98 5.47 8.03
CA TRP A 94 7.50 5.34 9.40
C TRP A 94 8.58 4.62 10.22
N CYS A 95 9.46 5.38 10.87
CA CYS A 95 10.36 4.85 11.88
C CYS A 95 9.62 4.80 13.21
N GLU A 96 9.01 3.66 13.53
CA GLU A 96 8.85 3.27 14.93
C GLU A 96 9.20 1.79 14.98
N LYS A 97 10.38 1.50 15.56
CA LYS A 97 10.72 0.18 16.04
C LYS A 97 9.53 -0.35 16.86
N SER A 98 9.05 -1.52 16.55
CA SER A 98 8.28 -2.30 17.51
C SER A 98 8.88 -3.69 17.50
N GLU A 99 9.79 -3.83 18.45
CA GLU A 99 10.33 -5.06 19.03
C GLU A 99 9.20 -5.99 19.50
#